data_AF-A0A2P8NAF3-F1
#
_entry.id   AF-A0A2P8NAF3-F1
#
_cell.length_a   1.000
_cell.length_b   1.000
_cell.length_c   1.000
_cell.angle_alpha   90.00
_cell.angle_beta   90.00
_cell.angle_gamma   90.00
#
_symmetry.space_group_name_H-M   'P 1'
#
loop_
_entity.id
_entity.type
_entity.pdbx_description
1 polymer ?
#
loop_
_entity_poly.entity_id
_entity_poly.type
_entity_poly.pdbx_seq_one_letter_code
_entity_poly.pdbx_strand_id
1 'polypeptide(L)' 'MKKKTTNEKPLFRVTFSRIEQDRDGNDIVTRPKEIGAIWPRKNGKQGGILSFAHIPVELAQRKGVIFVLPVDQADNGGSQ' A
#
# COMPACT_ATOMS: atom_id res chain seq x y z
N MET A 1 21.48 30.23 7.10
CA MET A 1 21.09 28.84 7.42
C MET A 1 20.59 28.15 6.16
N LYS A 2 21.27 27.09 5.68
CA LYS A 2 20.78 26.28 4.55
C LYS A 2 19.67 25.34 5.06
N LYS A 3 18.43 25.48 4.58
CA LYS A 3 17.35 24.50 4.81
C LYS A 3 17.76 23.19 4.14
N LYS A 4 18.12 22.16 4.93
CA LYS A 4 18.13 20.78 4.45
C LYS A 4 16.67 20.39 4.23
N THR A 5 16.21 20.42 2.98
CA THR A 5 14.99 19.73 2.59
C THR A 5 15.31 18.25 2.63
N THR A 6 15.10 17.60 3.77
CA THR A 6 15.14 16.15 3.84
C THR A 6 13.97 15.69 2.99
N ASN A 7 14.23 15.14 1.79
CA ASN A 7 13.22 14.43 1.02
C ASN A 7 12.85 13.18 1.83
N GLU A 8 11.90 13.36 2.74
CA GLU A 8 11.30 12.28 3.52
C GLU A 8 10.72 11.31 2.51
N LYS A 9 11.14 10.04 2.58
CA LYS A 9 10.56 8.96 1.78
C LYS A 9 9.46 8.28 2.60
N PRO A 10 8.45 7.67 1.97
CA PRO A 10 7.51 6.83 2.69
C PRO A 10 8.25 5.61 3.30
N LEU A 11 7.70 5.05 4.37
CA LEU A 11 8.15 3.80 4.96
C LEU A 11 7.67 2.60 4.13
N PHE A 12 6.42 2.68 3.66
CA PHE A 12 5.77 1.61 2.89
C PHE A 12 4.94 2.19 1.75
N ARG A 13 4.87 1.46 0.64
CA ARG A 13 3.82 1.60 -0.37
C ARG A 13 2.61 0.80 0.05
N VAL A 14 1.42 1.30 -0.27
CA VAL A 14 0.15 0.64 0.02
C VAL A 14 -0.55 0.34 -1.28
N THR A 15 -0.77 -0.94 -1.55
CA THR A 15 -1.50 -1.39 -2.73
C THR A 15 -2.78 -2.12 -2.33
N PHE A 16 -3.78 -2.08 -3.19
CA PHE A 16 -5.04 -2.81 -3.01
C PHE A 16 -5.28 -3.75 -4.17
N SER A 17 -5.80 -4.93 -3.84
CA SER A 17 -6.34 -5.89 -4.80
C SER A 17 -7.75 -6.26 -4.40
N ARG A 18 -8.62 -6.41 -5.40
CA ARG A 18 -9.96 -6.95 -5.21
C ARG A 18 -9.89 -8.45 -5.03
N ILE A 19 -10.89 -9.00 -4.34
CA ILE A 19 -11.16 -10.43 -4.36
C ILE A 19 -12.26 -10.66 -5.39
N GLU A 20 -11.99 -11.54 -6.34
CA GLU A 20 -12.92 -11.99 -7.38
C GLU A 20 -12.97 -13.52 -7.37
N GLN A 21 -13.96 -14.13 -8.05
CA GLN A 21 -14.03 -15.59 -8.19
C GLN A 21 -13.57 -15.99 -9.59
N ASP A 22 -12.75 -17.03 -9.69
CA ASP A 22 -12.41 -17.64 -10.97
C ASP A 22 -13.56 -18.50 -11.53
N ARG A 23 -13.31 -19.19 -12.65
CA ARG A 23 -14.33 -20.02 -13.32
C ARG A 23 -14.77 -21.24 -12.49
N ASP A 24 -13.92 -21.67 -11.56
CA ASP A 24 -14.14 -22.83 -10.71
C ASP A 24 -14.74 -22.42 -9.34
N GLY A 25 -14.98 -21.11 -9.15
CA GLY A 25 -15.56 -20.55 -7.93
C GLY A 25 -14.55 -20.29 -6.82
N ASN A 26 -13.24 -20.37 -7.10
CA ASN A 26 -12.22 -20.08 -6.09
C ASN A 26 -12.00 -18.57 -5.99
N ASP A 27 -11.84 -18.08 -4.76
CA ASP A 27 -11.46 -16.69 -4.51
C ASP A 27 -10.02 -16.45 -4.99
N ILE A 28 -9.87 -15.48 -5.89
CA ILE A 28 -8.59 -15.03 -6.43
C ILE A 28 -8.37 -13.55 -6.14
N VAL A 29 -7.11 -13.18 -5.96
CA VAL A 29 -6.70 -11.79 -5.73
C VAL A 29 -6.34 -11.15 -7.06
N THR A 30 -6.96 -10.03 -7.39
CA THR A 30 -6.67 -9.32 -8.65
C THR A 30 -5.29 -8.68 -8.63
N ARG A 31 -4.84 -8.21 -9.79
CA ARG A 31 -3.60 -7.42 -9.88
C ARG A 31 -3.64 -6.22 -8.91
N PRO A 32 -2.63 -6.05 -8.04
CA PRO A 32 -2.58 -4.95 -7.10
C PRO A 32 -2.41 -3.61 -7.81
N LYS A 33 -3.04 -2.58 -7.23
CA LYS A 33 -2.91 -1.17 -7.63
C LYS A 33 -2.44 -0.36 -6.44
N GLU A 34 -1.44 0.50 -6.64
CA GLU A 34 -0.99 1.41 -5.60
C GLU A 34 -2.09 2.44 -5.31
N ILE A 35 -2.44 2.57 -4.03
CA ILE A 35 -3.51 3.45 -3.55
C ILE A 35 -3.01 4.47 -2.53
N GLY A 36 -1.78 4.34 -2.05
CA GLY A 36 -1.22 5.25 -1.07
C GLY A 36 0.13 4.81 -0.53
N ALA A 37 0.54 5.46 0.56
CA ALA A 37 1.79 5.16 1.24
C ALA A 37 1.68 5.42 2.74
N ILE A 38 2.55 4.76 3.51
CA ILE A 38 2.71 4.99 4.94
C ILE A 38 3.95 5.85 5.16
N TRP A 39 3.79 6.96 5.87
CA TRP A 39 4.85 7.93 6.16
C TRP A 39 5.28 7.86 7.62
N PRO A 40 6.54 8.19 7.96
CA PRO A 40 6.95 8.27 9.36
C PRO A 40 6.21 9.42 10.07
N ARG A 41 5.91 9.24 11.36
CA ARG A 41 5.42 10.34 12.19
C ARG A 41 6.59 11.20 12.67
N LYS A 42 6.38 12.50 12.72
CA LYS A 42 7.37 13.47 13.22
C LYS A 42 7.45 13.48 14.75
N ASN A 43 8.57 13.99 15.26
CA ASN A 43 8.82 14.25 16.68
C ASN A 43 8.80 12.99 17.56
N GLY A 44 9.40 11.89 17.10
CA GLY A 44 9.60 10.67 17.90
C GLY A 44 8.30 9.88 18.22
N LYS A 45 7.19 10.21 17.55
CA LYS A 45 5.93 9.49 17.74
C LYS A 45 6.00 8.11 17.09
N GLN A 46 5.50 7.09 17.79
CA GLN A 46 5.42 5.73 17.26
C GLN A 46 4.33 5.60 16.18
N GLY A 47 4.55 4.64 15.28
CA GLY A 47 3.65 4.31 14.16
C GLY A 47 3.91 5.12 12.88
N GLY A 48 3.07 4.88 11.86
CA GLY A 48 3.12 5.57 10.57
C GLY A 48 1.78 6.23 10.21
N ILE A 49 1.82 7.17 9.26
CA ILE A 49 0.65 7.86 8.72
C ILE A 49 0.30 7.23 7.38
N LEU A 50 -0.82 6.50 7.32
CA LEU A 50 -1.37 6.04 6.04
C LEU A 50 -2.04 7.21 5.33
N SER A 51 -1.53 7.54 4.15
CA SER A 51 -2.13 8.53 3.26
C SER A 51 -2.58 7.84 1.99
N PHE A 52 -3.89 7.90 1.72
CA PHE A 52 -4.48 7.40 0.49
C PHE A 52 -4.43 8.49 -0.58
N ALA A 53 -3.89 8.15 -1.75
CA ALA A 53 -4.03 8.92 -2.97
C ALA A 53 -5.35 8.57 -3.69
N HIS A 54 -5.79 7.32 -3.57
CA HIS A 54 -7.04 6.82 -4.14
C HIS A 54 -7.75 5.93 -3.12
N ILE A 55 -9.08 6.02 -3.03
CA ILE A 55 -9.89 5.14 -2.18
C ILE A 55 -10.71 4.22 -3.09
N PRO A 56 -10.39 2.91 -3.15
CA PRO A 56 -11.18 1.96 -3.94
C PRO A 56 -12.59 1.82 -3.36
N VAL A 57 -13.62 1.79 -4.20
CA VAL A 57 -15.01 1.58 -3.76
C VAL A 57 -15.15 0.19 -3.11
N GLU A 58 -14.46 -0.79 -3.67
CA GLU A 58 -14.46 -2.18 -3.19
C GLU A 58 -13.79 -2.32 -1.82
N LEU A 59 -12.86 -1.42 -1.48
CA LEU A 59 -12.29 -1.37 -0.13
C LEU A 59 -13.36 -1.00 0.90
N ALA A 60 -14.21 -0.02 0.59
CA ALA A 60 -15.34 0.36 1.46
C ALA A 60 -16.37 -0.77 1.58
N GLN A 61 -16.49 -1.62 0.55
CA GLN A 61 -17.35 -2.80 0.54
C GLN A 61 -16.71 -4.06 1.16
N ARG A 62 -15.48 -3.96 1.69
CA ARG A 62 -14.70 -5.09 2.24
C ARG A 62 -14.45 -6.22 1.24
N LYS A 63 -14.38 -5.90 -0.06
CA LYS A 63 -14.16 -6.85 -1.16
C LYS A 63 -12.73 -6.76 -1.70
N GLY A 64 -11.75 -6.96 -0.83
CA GLY A 64 -10.36 -6.92 -1.23
C GLY A 64 -9.39 -6.92 -0.07
N VAL A 65 -8.12 -6.84 -0.39
CA VAL A 65 -7.00 -6.89 0.55
C VAL A 65 -6.06 -5.73 0.30
N ILE A 66 -5.46 -5.23 1.38
CA ILE A 66 -4.42 -4.21 1.35
C ILE A 66 -3.07 -4.90 1.58
N PHE A 67 -2.12 -4.61 0.71
CA PHE A 67 -0.72 -4.97 0.92
C PHE A 67 0.08 -3.74 1.33
N VAL A 68 1.00 -3.96 2.27
CA VAL A 68 1.93 -2.96 2.79
C VAL A 68 3.33 -3.42 2.44
N LEU A 69 3.98 -2.72 1.50
CA LEU A 69 5.24 -3.13 0.89
C LEU A 69 6.36 -2.16 1.28
N PRO A 70 7.52 -2.60 1.78
CA PRO A 70 8.65 -1.72 2.08
C PRO A 70 9.11 -0.97 0.81
N VAL A 71 9.41 0.33 0.92
CA VAL A 71 9.85 1.13 -0.24
C VAL A 71 11.25 0.76 -0.75
N ASP A 72 12.05 0.12 0.10
CA ASP A 72 13.46 -0.22 -0.16
C ASP A 72 13.65 -1.69 -0.59
N GLN A 73 12.57 -2.47 -0.71
CA GLN A 73 12.67 -3.80 -1.33
C GLN A 73 12.51 -3.66 -2.85
N ALA A 74 13.56 -4.05 -3.59
CA ALA A 74 13.45 -4.29 -5.03
C ALA A 74 12.28 -5.26 -5.28
N ASP A 75 11.51 -5.00 -6.34
CA ASP A 75 10.32 -5.76 -6.76
C ASP A 75 10.64 -7.26 -6.95
N ASN A 76 10.72 -8.01 -5.86
CA ASN A 76 10.75 -9.47 -5.85
C ASN A 76 9.30 -9.97 -5.88
N GLY A 77 8.53 -9.48 -6.86
CA GLY A 77 7.16 -9.91 -7.10
C GLY A 77 7.13 -11.42 -7.18
N GLY A 78 6.50 -12.05 -6.18
CA GLY A 78 6.42 -13.50 -6.08
C GLY A 78 5.80 -14.07 -7.35
N SER A 79 6.61 -14.79 -8.12
CA SER A 79 6.14 -15.79 -9.06
C SER A 79 5.55 -16.93 -8.23
N GLN A 80 4.23 -16.94 -8.08
CA GLN A 80 3.46 -18.15 -7.77
C GLN A 80 2.77 -18.62 -9.03
#